data_AF-A0A7L2DQW9-F1
#
_entry.id   AF-A0A7L2DQW9-F1
#
_cell.length_a   1.000
_cell.length_b   1.000
_cell.length_c   1.000
_cell.angle_alpha   90.00
_cell.angle_beta   90.00
_cell.angle_gamma   90.00
#
_symmetry.space_group_name_H-M   'P 1'
#
loop_
_entity.id
_entity.type
_entity.pdbx_description
1 polymer ?
#
loop_
_entity_poly.entity_id
_entity_poly.type
_entity_poly.pdbx_seq_one_letter_code
_entity_poly.pdbx_strand_id
1 'polypeptide(L)' 'SRLSPEYPRDVLLLRAARSVCRGGARAGLWAESLYQGAVFQLRRGDQLAATTSAGRFLGMHGAGQAYF' A
#
# COMPACT_ATOMS: atom_id res chain seq x y z
N SER A 1 9.43 18.23 12.81
CA SER A 1 9.64 16.97 12.08
C SER A 1 10.16 15.94 13.08
N ARG A 2 9.47 14.81 13.29
CA ARG A 2 9.93 13.73 14.19
C ARG A 2 10.09 12.45 13.38
N LEU A 3 11.05 12.48 12.45
CA LEU A 3 11.56 11.28 11.81
C LEU A 3 12.55 10.61 12.76
N SER A 4 12.65 9.28 12.70
CA SER A 4 13.59 8.52 13.52
C SER A 4 15.01 9.02 13.29
N PRO A 5 15.86 9.21 14.32
CA PRO A 5 17.26 9.60 14.11
C PRO A 5 18.04 8.59 13.24
N GLU A 6 17.65 7.31 13.28
CA GLU A 6 18.23 6.23 12.48
C GLU A 6 17.70 6.23 11.03
N TYR A 7 16.47 6.72 10.85
CA TYR A 7 15.80 6.84 9.56
C TYR A 7 15.27 8.27 9.38
N PRO A 8 16.13 9.25 9.05
CA PRO A 8 15.76 10.66 8.94
C PRO A 8 14.93 10.97 7.68
N ARG A 9 14.43 9.93 7.01
CA ARG A 9 13.59 9.95 5.81
C ARG A 9 12.75 8.67 5.76
N ASP A 10 11.70 8.68 4.96
CA ASP A 10 10.88 7.49 4.73
C ASP A 10 11.73 6.35 4.15
N VAL A 11 11.57 5.16 4.73
CA VAL A 11 12.22 3.92 4.28
C VAL A 11 11.15 2.86 4.01
N LEU A 12 11.34 2.12 2.93
CA LEU A 12 10.42 1.06 2.54
C LEU A 12 10.59 -0.16 3.45
N LEU A 13 9.54 -0.51 4.18
CA LEU A 13 9.47 -1.78 4.90
C LEU A 13 8.87 -2.88 4.02
N LEU A 14 7.76 -2.57 3.34
CA LEU A 14 7.03 -3.48 2.47
C LEU A 14 6.68 -2.76 1.16
N ARG A 15 6.88 -3.43 0.02
CA ARG A 15 6.50 -2.92 -1.31
C ARG A 15 6.01 -4.06 -2.19
N ALA A 16 4.94 -3.81 -2.93
CA ALA A 16 4.42 -4.74 -3.93
C ALA A 16 3.95 -3.95 -5.16
N ALA A 17 3.89 -4.61 -6.31
CA ALA A 17 3.42 -4.05 -7.57
C ALA A 17 2.52 -5.06 -8.28
N ARG A 18 1.54 -4.57 -9.04
CA ARG A 18 0.61 -5.38 -9.83
C ARG A 18 0.41 -4.75 -11.21
N SER A 19 0.24 -5.60 -12.22
CA SER A 19 -0.16 -5.21 -13.57
C SER A 19 -1.56 -5.76 -13.85
N VAL A 20 -2.55 -4.87 -13.98
CA VAL A 20 -3.98 -5.24 -13.97
C VAL A 20 -4.67 -5.04 -15.31
N CYS A 21 -4.13 -4.20 -16.19
CA CYS A 21 -4.71 -3.96 -17.51
C CYS A 21 -4.27 -5.04 -18.50
N ARG A 22 -5.14 -6.03 -18.76
CA ARG A 22 -5.02 -6.87 -19.97
C ARG A 22 -5.67 -6.10 -21.13
N GLY A 23 -4.86 -5.58 -22.05
CA GLY A 23 -5.34 -4.78 -23.18
C GLY A 23 -6.33 -5.55 -24.07
N GLY A 24 -7.45 -4.91 -24.43
CA GLY A 24 -8.41 -5.42 -25.42
C GLY A 24 -9.81 -4.80 -25.27
N ALA A 25 -10.52 -4.65 -26.40
CA ALA A 25 -11.84 -3.99 -26.51
C ALA A 25 -13.01 -4.70 -25.79
N ARG A 26 -12.73 -5.72 -24.98
CA ARG A 26 -13.69 -6.49 -24.16
C ARG A 26 -13.27 -6.59 -22.69
N ALA A 27 -12.43 -5.67 -22.20
CA ALA A 27 -12.05 -5.66 -20.80
C ALA A 27 -13.27 -5.26 -19.94
N GLY A 28 -13.87 -6.25 -19.28
CA GLY A 28 -14.90 -6.04 -18.27
C GLY A 28 -14.33 -5.36 -17.01
N LEU A 29 -15.18 -5.21 -16.00
CA LEU A 29 -14.73 -4.77 -14.67
C LEU A 29 -13.66 -5.73 -14.14
N TRP A 30 -12.59 -5.18 -13.60
CA TRP A 30 -11.53 -5.92 -12.95
C TRP A 30 -11.46 -5.51 -11.47
N ALA A 31 -11.02 -6.44 -10.63
CA ALA A 31 -10.74 -6.20 -9.22
C ALA A 31 -9.51 -7.01 -8.83
N GLU A 32 -8.61 -6.39 -8.07
CA GLU A 32 -7.37 -7.01 -7.62
C GLU A 32 -7.10 -6.63 -6.17
N SER A 33 -6.79 -7.62 -5.34
CA SER A 33 -6.45 -7.43 -3.94
C SER A 33 -4.94 -7.51 -3.70
N LEU A 34 -4.45 -6.73 -2.74
CA LEU A 34 -3.04 -6.73 -2.35
C LEU A 34 -2.96 -6.74 -0.83
N TYR A 35 -2.19 -7.69 -0.30
CA TYR A 35 -1.93 -7.82 1.13
C TYR A 35 -0.42 -7.78 1.37
N GLN A 36 -0.02 -7.08 2.44
CA GLN A 36 1.37 -7.05 2.91
C GLN A 36 1.37 -7.14 4.44
N GLY A 37 2.23 -7.98 5.00
CA GLY A 37 2.38 -8.12 6.43
C GLY A 37 3.69 -8.81 6.78
N ALA A 38 4.39 -8.28 7.78
CA ALA A 38 5.60 -8.85 8.35
C ALA A 38 5.83 -8.24 9.74
N VAL A 39 6.72 -8.84 10.52
CA VAL A 39 7.14 -8.33 11.82
C VAL A 39 8.42 -7.52 11.64
N PHE A 40 8.43 -6.29 12.14
CA PHE A 40 9.61 -5.43 12.17
C PHE A 40 9.86 -4.96 13.60
N GLN A 41 11.12 -4.86 13.99
CA GLN A 41 11.48 -4.14 15.19
C GLN A 41 11.39 -2.63 14.91
N LEU A 42 10.65 -1.91 15.76
CA LEU A 42 10.47 -0.46 15.68
C LEU A 42 10.95 0.19 16.97
N ARG A 43 11.30 1.47 16.89
CA ARG A 43 11.64 2.30 18.04
C ARG A 43 10.44 3.16 18.43
N ARG A 44 10.44 3.57 19.70
CA ARG A 44 9.43 4.50 20.21
C ARG A 44 9.45 5.79 19.38
N GLY A 45 8.30 6.13 18.79
CA GLY A 45 8.12 7.35 18.01
C GLY A 45 8.36 7.18 16.51
N ASP A 46 8.75 5.98 16.05
CA ASP A 46 8.72 5.68 14.62
C ASP A 46 7.29 5.79 14.08
N GLN A 47 7.16 6.25 12.84
CA GLN A 47 5.89 6.44 12.15
C GLN A 47 5.81 5.46 10.99
N LEU A 48 4.65 4.85 10.80
CA LEU A 48 4.38 3.94 9.70
C LEU A 48 3.32 4.55 8.78
N ALA A 49 3.48 4.34 7.48
CA ALA A 49 2.52 4.76 6.47
C ALA A 49 2.33 3.66 5.42
N ALA A 50 1.07 3.39 5.07
CA ALA A 50 0.70 2.60 3.91
C ALA A 50 0.24 3.56 2.81
N THR A 51 0.95 3.58 1.67
CA THR A 51 0.66 4.47 0.55
C THR A 51 0.54 3.70 -0.76
N THR A 52 -0.19 4.26 -1.72
CA THR A 52 -0.33 3.69 -3.06
C THR A 52 -0.25 4.78 -4.11
N SER A 53 0.47 4.51 -5.21
CA SER A 53 0.47 5.38 -6.39
C SER A 53 -0.82 5.25 -7.22
N ALA A 54 -1.64 4.25 -6.93
CA ALA A 54 -2.85 3.88 -7.66
C ALA A 54 -4.14 4.27 -6.90
N GLY A 55 -4.10 5.31 -6.04
CA GLY A 55 -5.21 5.68 -5.16
C GLY A 55 -6.57 5.87 -5.86
N ARG A 56 -6.56 6.34 -7.12
CA ARG A 56 -7.78 6.47 -7.96
C ARG A 56 -8.49 5.15 -8.28
N PHE A 57 -7.84 4.00 -8.05
CA PHE A 57 -8.37 2.66 -8.34
C PHE A 57 -8.76 1.90 -7.06
N LEU A 58 -8.76 2.55 -5.90
CA LEU A 58 -9.19 1.90 -4.65
C LEU A 58 -10.71 1.68 -4.67
N GLY A 59 -11.13 0.42 -4.65
CA GLY A 59 -12.52 0.04 -4.43
C GLY A 59 -12.87 0.17 -2.95
N MET A 60 -13.52 1.26 -2.56
CA MET A 60 -13.93 1.57 -1.17
C MET A 60 -15.44 1.45 -0.98
N HIS A 61 -16.07 0.50 -1.68
CA HIS A 61 -17.52 0.36 -1.74
C HIS A 61 -18.09 -0.50 -0.59
N GLY A 62 -17.23 -1.20 0.15
CA GLY A 62 -17.59 -2.03 1.29
C GLY A 62 -16.55 -1.97 2.41
N ALA A 63 -16.98 -2.33 3.63
CA ALA A 63 -16.09 -2.41 4.79
C ALA A 63 -15.01 -3.49 4.60
N GLY A 64 -13.79 -3.22 5.09
CA GLY A 64 -12.69 -4.18 5.08
C GLY A 64 -11.95 -4.35 3.75
N GLN A 65 -12.26 -3.56 2.72
CA GLN A 65 -11.60 -3.63 1.41
C GLN A 65 -10.21 -2.97 1.37
N ALA A 66 -9.99 -1.96 2.22
CA ALA A 66 -8.68 -1.36 2.46
C ALA A 66 -8.51 -1.08 3.95
N TYR A 67 -7.35 -1.47 4.49
CA TYR A 67 -7.00 -1.30 5.90
C TYR A 67 -5.47 -1.25 6.03
N PHE A 68 -5.03 -0.71 7.17
CA PHE A 68 -3.65 -0.72 7.61
C PHE A 68 -3.61 -0.99 9.11
#